data_AF-A0A914ILR1-F1
#
_entry.id   AF-A0A914ILR1-F1
#
_cell.length_a   1.000
_cell.length_b   1.000
_cell.length_c   1.000
_cell.angle_alpha   90.00
_cell.angle_beta   90.00
_cell.angle_gamma   90.00
#
_symmetry.space_group_name_H-M   'P 1'
#
loop_
_entity.id
_entity.type
_entity.pdbx_description
1 polymer ?
#
loop_
_entity_poly.entity_id
_entity_poly.type
_entity_poly.pdbx_seq_one_letter_code
_entity_poly.pdbx_strand_id
1 'polypeptide(L)'
;MLQLYQLGEQLRKRYVTGLSLLSPAYSPQEIFIHSSNVNRSLVSAQCVAQGLYSAENAKHPDHLNLPVNFVPIPIHGVSVKNDFTLPFYLSCPMKEQLWKMVETSSGMLEFQNKTNFLLQKMNKNLKENLMLATAVGIMDAIYTEHLLGLPIVPWMKDSIKDLPNIIATYRAILMGYPVYFNKSEMNLQKKLETLIAGQMLDEILDRFVQRANCEIYNFDDPYCDHAKARKFFGYSGHDISLMTIFRGLGFDQSNGDEQTLPGYGSCLMLELWQNDDFDESSTSSLRQHYLKILYMKDPISGIITDLTSKLAVCSKGKCSLNDMVERARSIKPVPHVKELCQMHS
;
A
#
# COMPACT_ATOMS: atom_id res chain seq x y z
N MET A 1 16.83 1.10 7.06
CA MET A 1 17.34 2.39 6.52
C MET A 1 18.02 2.20 5.17
N LEU A 2 19.11 1.41 5.07
CA LEU A 2 19.81 1.18 3.78
C LEU A 2 18.88 0.74 2.64
N GLN A 3 18.05 -0.28 2.87
CA GLN A 3 17.04 -0.75 1.90
C GLN A 3 16.16 0.37 1.35
N LEU A 4 15.79 1.34 2.20
CA LEU A 4 14.87 2.42 1.85
C LEU A 4 15.59 3.58 1.15
N TYR A 5 16.85 3.83 1.50
CA TYR A 5 17.70 4.71 0.72
C TYR A 5 17.89 4.15 -0.69
N GLN A 6 18.21 2.87 -0.82
CA GLN A 6 18.33 2.18 -2.10
C GLN A 6 17.02 2.20 -2.90
N LEU A 7 15.87 2.02 -2.24
CA LEU A 7 14.56 2.24 -2.87
C LEU A 7 14.49 3.64 -3.49
N GLY A 8 14.87 4.68 -2.74
CA GLY A 8 14.95 6.04 -3.24
C GLY A 8 15.86 6.17 -4.48
N GLU A 9 17.02 5.53 -4.48
CA GLU A 9 17.93 5.51 -5.64
C GLU A 9 17.30 4.82 -6.86
N GLN A 10 16.56 3.72 -6.68
CA GLN A 10 15.84 3.06 -7.77
C GLN A 10 14.72 3.96 -8.32
N LEU A 11 13.98 4.65 -7.44
CA LEU A 11 12.97 5.63 -7.85
C LEU A 11 13.61 6.81 -8.60
N ARG A 12 14.82 7.26 -8.21
CA ARG A 12 15.59 8.29 -8.94
C ARG A 12 15.94 7.80 -10.34
N LYS A 13 16.50 6.60 -10.45
CA LYS A 13 16.85 5.99 -11.74
C LYS A 13 15.64 5.92 -12.68
N ARG A 14 14.48 5.58 -12.14
CA ARG A 14 13.24 5.48 -12.92
C ARG A 14 12.65 6.84 -13.27
N TYR A 15 12.38 7.69 -12.29
CA TYR A 15 11.54 8.88 -12.46
C TYR A 15 12.33 10.16 -12.77
N VAL A 16 13.59 10.26 -12.38
CA VAL A 16 14.44 11.42 -12.69
C VAL A 16 15.21 11.17 -13.97
N THR A 17 15.95 10.07 -14.08
CA THR A 17 16.83 9.83 -15.25
C THR A 17 16.16 9.04 -16.36
N GLY A 18 15.38 8.01 -16.03
CA GLY A 18 14.81 7.08 -17.04
C GLY A 18 13.62 7.68 -17.79
N LEU A 19 12.64 8.21 -17.04
CA LEU A 19 11.41 8.78 -17.60
C LEU A 19 11.46 10.30 -17.71
N SER A 20 12.45 10.96 -17.08
CA SER A 20 12.51 12.43 -16.99
C SER A 20 11.21 13.07 -16.50
N LEU A 21 10.47 12.36 -15.64
CA LEU A 21 9.21 12.83 -15.05
C LEU A 21 9.50 13.91 -13.99
N LEU A 22 10.41 13.60 -13.08
CA LEU A 22 10.80 14.46 -11.97
C LEU A 22 12.05 15.27 -12.31
N SER A 23 12.09 16.51 -11.83
CA SER A 23 13.25 17.38 -12.00
C SER A 23 14.50 16.80 -11.31
N PRO A 24 15.72 17.00 -11.86
CA PRO A 24 16.96 16.52 -11.23
C PRO A 24 17.19 17.05 -9.82
N ALA A 25 16.77 18.30 -9.57
CA ALA A 25 16.74 18.95 -8.27
C ALA A 25 15.34 18.86 -7.65
N TYR A 26 15.27 18.80 -6.33
CA TYR A 26 14.01 18.73 -5.61
C TYR A 26 13.14 19.97 -5.88
N SER A 27 11.87 19.72 -6.21
CA SER A 27 10.84 20.74 -6.36
C SER A 27 9.66 20.42 -5.43
N PRO A 28 9.30 21.34 -4.51
CA PRO A 28 8.18 21.11 -3.58
C PRO A 28 6.81 21.06 -4.27
N GLN A 29 6.71 21.59 -5.49
CA GLN A 29 5.51 21.50 -6.31
C GLN A 29 5.34 20.10 -6.93
N GLU A 30 6.43 19.40 -7.22
CA GLU A 30 6.40 18.10 -7.91
C GLU A 30 6.08 16.92 -6.99
N ILE A 31 6.44 16.98 -5.70
CA ILE A 31 6.45 15.81 -4.81
C ILE A 31 5.73 16.06 -3.50
N PHE A 32 4.76 15.19 -3.21
CA PHE A 32 4.10 15.10 -1.90
C PHE A 32 4.45 13.77 -1.25
N ILE A 33 4.76 13.77 0.06
CA ILE A 33 4.98 12.53 0.80
C ILE A 33 4.12 12.54 2.06
N HIS A 34 3.18 11.58 2.12
CA HIS A 34 2.37 11.26 3.29
C HIS A 34 2.92 10.02 3.97
N SER A 35 3.08 10.04 5.29
CA SER A 35 3.44 8.88 6.08
C SER A 35 2.45 8.70 7.24
N SER A 36 2.20 7.45 7.63
CA SER A 36 1.53 7.19 8.90
C SER A 36 2.38 7.74 10.05
N ASN A 37 1.74 8.25 11.11
CA ASN A 37 2.44 8.90 12.22
C ASN A 37 3.07 7.88 13.22
N VAL A 38 4.01 7.06 12.75
CA VAL A 38 4.87 6.21 13.59
C VAL A 38 6.33 6.37 13.19
N ASN A 39 7.25 6.29 14.14
CA ASN A 39 8.68 6.59 13.90
C ASN A 39 9.26 5.79 12.72
N ARG A 40 8.93 4.50 12.62
CA ARG A 40 9.50 3.64 11.56
C ARG A 40 9.08 4.07 10.16
N SER A 41 7.84 4.52 9.94
CA SER A 41 7.35 4.95 8.62
C SER A 41 7.88 6.34 8.28
N LEU A 42 7.88 7.28 9.25
CA LEU A 42 8.45 8.62 9.06
C LEU A 42 9.93 8.57 8.68
N VAL A 43 10.73 7.80 9.44
CA VAL A 43 12.15 7.59 9.12
C VAL A 43 12.32 6.88 7.78
N SER A 44 11.42 5.94 7.44
CA SER A 44 11.47 5.25 6.15
C SER A 44 11.24 6.19 4.98
N ALA A 45 10.21 7.04 5.07
CA ALA A 45 9.89 8.05 4.08
C ALA A 45 11.06 9.03 3.89
N GLN A 46 11.71 9.43 5.00
CA GLN A 46 12.91 10.27 4.94
C GLN A 46 14.05 9.57 4.21
N CYS A 47 14.34 8.29 4.50
CA CYS A 47 15.38 7.53 3.80
C CYS A 47 15.12 7.43 2.29
N VAL A 48 13.87 7.16 1.88
CA VAL A 48 13.48 7.12 0.47
C VAL A 48 13.65 8.49 -0.18
N ALA A 49 13.21 9.55 0.47
CA ALA A 49 13.36 10.92 -0.03
C ALA A 49 14.83 11.30 -0.21
N GLN A 50 15.68 10.93 0.75
CA GLN A 50 17.13 11.12 0.63
C GLN A 50 17.73 10.27 -0.49
N GLY A 51 17.31 9.02 -0.71
CA GLY A 51 17.79 8.25 -1.87
C GLY A 51 17.36 8.88 -3.20
N LEU A 52 16.13 9.40 -3.28
CA LEU A 52 15.55 9.99 -4.49
C LEU A 52 16.25 11.30 -4.91
N TYR A 53 16.65 12.12 -3.93
CA TYR A 53 17.27 13.44 -4.14
C TYR A 53 18.65 13.59 -3.51
N SER A 54 19.31 12.47 -3.18
CA SER A 54 20.72 12.49 -2.80
C SER A 54 21.47 13.11 -3.96
N ALA A 55 21.97 14.31 -3.73
CA ALA A 55 22.51 15.12 -4.78
C ALA A 55 24.00 15.24 -4.58
N GLU A 56 24.76 14.53 -5.42
CA GLU A 56 25.85 15.22 -6.07
C GLU A 56 25.21 16.46 -6.74
N ASN A 57 25.47 17.66 -6.23
CA ASN A 57 24.96 18.97 -6.69
C ASN A 57 23.74 19.59 -5.97
N ALA A 58 23.37 19.21 -4.74
CA ALA A 58 22.46 20.07 -3.96
C ALA A 58 23.17 21.39 -3.63
N LYS A 59 22.91 22.42 -4.44
CA LYS A 59 23.36 23.79 -4.18
C LYS A 59 22.51 24.36 -3.05
N HIS A 60 22.89 24.05 -1.82
CA HIS A 60 22.43 24.83 -0.69
C HIS A 60 23.18 26.16 -0.69
N PRO A 61 22.53 27.28 -0.35
CA PRO A 61 23.25 28.50 -0.01
C PRO A 61 24.38 28.18 0.99
N ASP A 62 25.59 28.63 0.70
CA ASP A 62 26.81 28.28 1.46
C ASP A 62 26.70 28.61 2.97
N HIS A 63 25.79 29.53 3.34
CA HIS A 63 25.57 29.95 4.72
C HIS A 63 24.75 28.97 5.58
N LEU A 64 24.14 27.92 5.00
CA LEU A 64 23.22 27.05 5.73
C LEU A 64 23.89 25.92 6.53
N ASN A 65 25.22 25.70 6.40
CA ASN A 65 25.97 24.65 7.11
C ASN A 65 25.25 23.27 7.15
N LEU A 66 24.54 22.93 6.08
CA LEU A 66 23.83 21.65 5.99
C LEU A 66 24.83 20.51 5.74
N PRO A 67 24.53 19.28 6.23
CA PRO A 67 25.32 18.12 5.87
C PRO A 67 25.43 17.96 4.36
N VAL A 68 26.60 17.52 3.90
CA VAL A 68 26.83 17.24 2.48
C VAL A 68 25.79 16.25 1.97
N ASN A 69 25.24 16.52 0.79
CA ASN A 69 24.24 15.69 0.10
C ASN A 69 22.88 15.55 0.82
N PHE A 70 22.57 16.40 1.81
CA PHE A 70 21.28 16.38 2.50
C PHE A 70 20.28 17.37 1.91
N VAL A 71 19.18 16.89 1.34
CA VAL A 71 18.09 17.75 0.86
C VAL A 71 16.91 17.68 1.84
N PRO A 72 16.51 18.80 2.48
CA PRO A 72 15.35 18.79 3.36
C PRO A 72 14.06 18.64 2.53
N ILE A 73 13.45 17.45 2.63
CA ILE A 73 12.17 17.13 1.96
C ILE A 73 11.12 16.90 3.04
N PRO A 74 9.99 17.63 3.01
CA PRO A 74 8.94 17.50 4.01
C PRO A 74 8.24 16.14 3.91
N ILE A 75 8.07 15.50 5.07
CA ILE A 75 7.26 14.30 5.25
C ILE A 75 6.05 14.68 6.09
N HIS A 76 4.86 14.52 5.54
CA HIS A 76 3.61 14.85 6.23
C HIS A 76 3.13 13.63 7.02
N GLY A 77 3.16 13.72 8.35
CA GLY A 77 2.58 12.71 9.24
C GLY A 77 1.13 13.03 9.57
N VAL A 78 0.21 12.09 9.38
CA VAL A 78 -1.18 12.23 9.83
C VAL A 78 -1.42 11.33 11.04
N SER A 79 -2.01 11.89 12.10
CA SER A 79 -2.32 11.11 13.30
C SER A 79 -3.26 9.95 12.96
N VAL A 80 -3.01 8.76 13.51
CA VAL A 80 -3.79 7.54 13.23
C VAL A 80 -5.32 7.73 13.34
N LYS A 81 -5.79 8.56 14.28
CA LYS A 81 -7.22 8.85 14.47
C LYS A 81 -7.89 9.61 13.31
N ASN A 82 -7.09 10.26 12.47
CA ASN A 82 -7.53 11.11 11.35
C ASN A 82 -6.99 10.63 10.01
N ASP A 83 -6.23 9.53 9.99
CA ASP A 83 -5.63 8.98 8.77
C ASP A 83 -6.62 8.00 8.11
N PHE A 84 -7.48 8.54 7.26
CA PHE A 84 -8.44 7.75 6.49
C PHE A 84 -7.82 7.18 5.20
N THR A 85 -6.66 7.71 4.76
CA THR A 85 -5.91 7.22 3.60
C THR A 85 -5.18 5.90 3.90
N LEU A 86 -4.63 5.76 5.11
CA LEU A 86 -3.95 4.54 5.60
C LEU A 86 -4.72 3.92 6.79
N PRO A 87 -5.97 3.49 6.60
CA PRO A 87 -6.95 3.35 7.68
C PRO A 87 -6.80 2.10 8.54
N PHE A 88 -5.83 1.21 8.30
CA PHE A 88 -5.83 -0.09 8.97
C PHE A 88 -5.76 0.02 10.50
N TYR A 89 -4.97 0.97 11.02
CA TYR A 89 -4.89 1.24 12.46
C TYR A 89 -5.95 2.24 12.98
N LEU A 90 -6.80 2.77 12.10
CA LEU A 90 -7.91 3.63 12.49
C LEU A 90 -8.85 2.84 13.41
N SER A 91 -9.15 3.40 14.59
CA SER A 91 -10.18 2.87 15.48
C SER A 91 -11.53 3.02 14.80
N CYS A 92 -12.23 1.91 14.58
CA CYS A 92 -13.45 1.90 13.79
C CYS A 92 -14.40 0.80 14.31
N PRO A 93 -15.51 1.15 15.00
CA PRO A 93 -16.45 0.17 15.55
C PRO A 93 -17.03 -0.76 14.49
N MET A 94 -17.32 -0.24 13.29
CA MET A 94 -17.78 -1.04 12.15
C MET A 94 -16.75 -2.12 11.76
N LYS A 95 -15.45 -1.79 11.78
CA LYS A 95 -14.37 -2.75 11.47
C LYS A 95 -14.33 -3.87 12.51
N GLU A 96 -14.46 -3.53 13.80
CA GLU A 96 -14.49 -4.50 14.89
C GLU A 96 -15.69 -5.45 14.78
N GLN A 97 -16.87 -4.92 14.45
CA GLN A 97 -18.07 -5.73 14.20
C GLN A 97 -17.87 -6.71 13.04
N LEU A 98 -17.31 -6.24 11.92
CA LEU A 98 -17.04 -7.10 10.77
C LEU A 98 -15.99 -8.17 11.10
N TRP A 99 -14.93 -7.83 11.83
CA TRP A 99 -13.93 -8.80 12.27
C TRP A 99 -14.51 -9.86 13.21
N LYS A 100 -15.45 -9.49 14.09
CA LYS A 100 -16.19 -10.48 14.89
C LYS A 100 -17.00 -11.46 14.03
N MET A 101 -17.60 -10.99 12.94
CA MET A 101 -18.27 -11.88 12.00
C MET A 101 -17.29 -12.81 11.26
N VAL A 102 -16.09 -12.30 10.94
CA VAL A 102 -15.00 -13.06 10.31
C VAL A 102 -14.51 -14.20 11.21
N GLU A 103 -14.56 -14.07 12.55
CA GLU A 103 -14.17 -15.16 13.46
C GLU A 103 -14.91 -16.47 13.20
N THR A 104 -16.12 -16.39 12.66
CA THR A 104 -16.98 -17.54 12.33
C THR A 104 -17.04 -17.86 10.82
N SER A 105 -16.28 -17.17 9.97
CA SER A 105 -16.29 -17.41 8.53
C SER A 105 -15.57 -18.70 8.14
N SER A 106 -15.91 -19.26 6.98
CA SER A 106 -15.32 -20.53 6.51
C SER A 106 -13.80 -20.45 6.43
N GLY A 107 -13.25 -19.36 5.89
CA GLY A 107 -11.81 -19.17 5.78
C GLY A 107 -11.10 -19.08 7.13
N MET A 108 -11.71 -18.41 8.11
CA MET A 108 -11.13 -18.31 9.46
C MET A 108 -11.18 -19.66 10.19
N LEU A 109 -12.28 -20.39 10.09
CA LEU A 109 -12.41 -21.73 10.68
C LEU A 109 -11.42 -22.72 10.05
N GLU A 110 -11.24 -22.68 8.72
CA GLU A 110 -10.24 -23.48 8.03
C GLU A 110 -8.82 -23.10 8.47
N PHE A 111 -8.51 -21.81 8.56
CA PHE A 111 -7.23 -21.31 9.04
C PHE A 111 -6.94 -21.74 10.48
N GLN A 112 -7.91 -21.61 11.38
CA GLN A 112 -7.80 -22.07 12.77
C GLN A 112 -7.53 -23.57 12.84
N ASN A 113 -8.26 -24.39 12.08
CA ASN A 113 -8.03 -25.83 12.03
C ASN A 113 -6.63 -26.17 11.55
N LYS A 114 -6.16 -25.52 10.47
CA LYS A 114 -4.82 -25.72 9.91
C LYS A 114 -3.69 -25.27 10.83
N THR A 115 -3.89 -24.22 11.62
CA THR A 115 -2.86 -23.61 12.49
C THR A 115 -2.97 -24.00 13.96
N ASN A 116 -3.99 -24.78 14.34
CA ASN A 116 -4.26 -25.17 15.73
C ASN A 116 -3.06 -25.85 16.39
N PHE A 117 -2.33 -26.70 15.65
CA PHE A 117 -1.14 -27.38 16.17
C PHE A 117 -0.07 -26.38 16.66
N LEU A 118 0.09 -25.27 15.95
CA LEU A 118 1.07 -24.24 16.27
C LEU A 118 0.60 -23.40 17.46
N LEU A 119 -0.70 -23.05 17.50
CA LEU A 119 -1.30 -22.36 18.64
C LEU A 119 -1.17 -23.20 19.94
N GLN A 120 -1.45 -24.50 19.88
CA GLN A 120 -1.27 -25.42 21.00
C GLN A 120 0.19 -25.50 21.44
N LYS A 121 1.13 -25.55 20.48
CA LYS A 121 2.57 -25.55 20.75
C LYS A 121 2.99 -24.27 21.47
N MET A 122 2.50 -23.10 21.03
CA MET A 122 2.76 -21.81 21.67
C MET A 122 2.19 -21.75 23.08
N ASN A 123 0.91 -22.10 23.27
CA ASN A 123 0.25 -22.11 24.57
C ASN A 123 0.99 -23.00 25.58
N LYS A 124 1.43 -24.20 25.15
CA LYS A 124 2.20 -25.12 26.00
C LYS A 124 3.56 -24.54 26.41
N ASN A 125 4.30 -23.94 25.49
CA ASN A 125 5.65 -23.43 25.77
C ASN A 125 5.64 -22.11 26.54
N LEU A 126 4.64 -21.26 26.30
CA LEU A 126 4.47 -19.95 26.95
C LEU A 126 3.68 -20.04 28.26
N LYS A 127 3.01 -21.18 28.52
CA LYS A 127 2.14 -21.41 29.68
C LYS A 127 0.99 -20.39 29.77
N GLU A 128 0.45 -20.03 28.60
CA GLU A 128 -0.61 -19.05 28.43
C GLU A 128 -1.72 -19.61 27.55
N ASN A 129 -2.93 -19.05 27.64
CA ASN A 129 -4.01 -19.33 26.70
C ASN A 129 -4.16 -18.15 25.73
N LEU A 130 -3.36 -18.16 24.67
CA LEU A 130 -3.29 -17.06 23.73
C LEU A 130 -4.54 -16.99 22.84
N MET A 131 -5.04 -15.78 22.65
CA MET A 131 -5.92 -15.48 21.52
C MET A 131 -5.15 -15.63 20.22
N LEU A 132 -5.83 -16.02 19.14
CA LEU A 132 -5.21 -16.21 17.82
C LEU A 132 -4.49 -14.94 17.33
N ALA A 133 -5.10 -13.76 17.51
CA ALA A 133 -4.49 -12.48 17.14
C ALA A 133 -3.15 -12.26 17.86
N THR A 134 -3.10 -12.55 19.17
CA THR A 134 -1.89 -12.45 19.98
C THR A 134 -0.83 -13.45 19.53
N ALA A 135 -1.22 -14.69 19.24
CA ALA A 135 -0.32 -15.72 18.74
C ALA A 135 0.31 -15.31 17.39
N VAL A 136 -0.49 -14.80 16.45
CA VAL A 136 0.02 -14.30 15.16
C VAL A 136 0.97 -13.11 15.36
N GLY A 137 0.71 -12.21 16.30
CA GLY A 137 1.63 -11.12 16.66
C GLY A 137 2.97 -11.62 17.19
N ILE A 138 2.97 -12.67 18.01
CA ILE A 138 4.20 -13.32 18.50
C ILE A 138 4.93 -14.03 17.35
N MET A 139 4.21 -14.69 16.44
CA MET A 139 4.81 -15.31 15.24
C MET A 139 5.53 -14.28 14.38
N ASP A 140 4.95 -13.09 14.20
CA ASP A 140 5.56 -11.98 13.46
C ASP A 140 6.85 -11.48 14.12
N ALA A 141 6.86 -11.34 15.45
CA ALA A 141 8.06 -10.99 16.21
C ALA A 141 9.18 -12.05 16.04
N ILE A 142 8.84 -13.33 16.17
CA ILE A 142 9.81 -14.44 16.02
C ILE A 142 10.33 -14.53 14.58
N TYR A 143 9.47 -14.29 13.59
CA TYR A 143 9.91 -14.24 12.19
C TYR A 143 10.84 -13.05 11.92
N THR A 144 10.57 -11.90 12.54
CA THR A 144 11.44 -10.73 12.47
C THR A 144 12.83 -11.03 13.09
N GLU A 145 12.89 -11.69 14.24
CA GLU A 145 14.15 -12.14 14.85
C GLU A 145 14.94 -13.05 13.90
N HIS A 146 14.26 -13.99 13.23
CA HIS A 146 14.87 -14.86 12.23
C HIS A 146 15.47 -14.07 11.06
N LEU A 147 14.74 -13.08 10.52
CA LEU A 147 15.22 -12.23 9.42
C LEU A 147 16.44 -11.39 9.81
N LEU A 148 16.56 -11.03 11.09
CA LEU A 148 17.69 -10.28 11.64
C LEU A 148 18.89 -11.19 12.00
N GLY A 149 18.78 -12.50 11.80
CA GLY A 149 19.82 -13.46 12.19
C GLY A 149 19.96 -13.61 13.71
N LEU A 150 18.95 -13.21 14.47
CA LEU A 150 18.93 -13.34 15.93
C LEU A 150 18.58 -14.77 16.36
N PRO A 151 19.00 -15.20 17.57
CA PRO A 151 18.61 -16.50 18.11
C PRO A 151 17.09 -16.58 18.29
N ILE A 152 16.45 -17.52 17.59
CA ILE A 152 15.02 -17.80 17.78
C ILE A 152 14.80 -18.90 18.81
N VAL A 153 13.62 -18.88 19.45
CA VAL A 153 13.22 -19.91 20.41
C VAL A 153 13.26 -21.31 19.77
N PRO A 154 13.91 -22.32 20.42
CA PRO A 154 14.15 -23.62 19.78
C PRO A 154 12.89 -24.33 19.30
N TRP A 155 11.78 -24.19 20.02
CA TRP A 155 10.52 -24.83 19.69
C TRP A 155 9.81 -24.21 18.47
N MET A 156 10.30 -23.10 17.88
CA MET A 156 9.76 -22.53 16.64
C MET A 156 10.58 -22.85 15.38
N LYS A 157 11.77 -23.45 15.52
CA LYS A 157 12.69 -23.67 14.40
C LYS A 157 12.04 -24.40 13.22
N ASP A 158 11.28 -25.46 13.47
CA ASP A 158 10.68 -26.26 12.40
C ASP A 158 9.50 -25.56 11.71
N SER A 159 8.90 -24.56 12.35
CA SER A 159 7.74 -23.82 11.84
C SER A 159 8.12 -22.47 11.22
N ILE A 160 9.40 -22.09 11.27
CA ILE A 160 9.84 -20.73 10.91
C ILE A 160 9.52 -20.38 9.45
N LYS A 161 9.64 -21.36 8.55
CA LYS A 161 9.40 -21.19 7.11
C LYS A 161 7.92 -21.01 6.77
N ASP A 162 7.02 -21.47 7.64
CA ASP A 162 5.57 -21.38 7.43
C ASP A 162 5.00 -20.06 7.95
N LEU A 163 5.69 -19.40 8.89
CA LEU A 163 5.19 -18.17 9.54
C LEU A 163 4.78 -17.07 8.56
N PRO A 164 5.54 -16.75 7.49
CA PRO A 164 5.14 -15.69 6.55
C PRO A 164 3.78 -15.96 5.93
N ASN A 165 3.53 -17.20 5.51
CA ASN A 165 2.27 -17.58 4.88
C ASN A 165 1.13 -17.61 5.91
N ILE A 166 1.40 -18.06 7.14
CA ILE A 166 0.42 -18.06 8.23
C ILE A 166 0.00 -16.62 8.57
N ILE A 167 0.96 -15.72 8.76
CA ILE A 167 0.70 -14.31 9.11
C ILE A 167 -0.02 -13.61 7.96
N ALA A 168 0.46 -13.79 6.71
CA ALA A 168 -0.17 -13.22 5.52
C ALA A 168 -1.60 -13.72 5.32
N THR A 169 -1.85 -15.02 5.52
CA THR A 169 -3.19 -15.61 5.41
C THR A 169 -4.14 -15.06 6.46
N TYR A 170 -3.72 -15.00 7.73
CA TYR A 170 -4.54 -14.41 8.80
C TYR A 170 -4.96 -12.97 8.46
N ARG A 171 -4.00 -12.14 8.05
CA ARG A 171 -4.25 -10.75 7.67
C ARG A 171 -5.13 -10.64 6.42
N ALA A 172 -4.92 -11.50 5.42
CA ALA A 172 -5.72 -11.52 4.20
C ALA A 172 -7.19 -11.88 4.47
N ILE A 173 -7.44 -12.83 5.39
CA ILE A 173 -8.81 -13.16 5.83
C ILE A 173 -9.46 -11.94 6.49
N LEU A 174 -8.77 -11.26 7.41
CA LEU A 174 -9.27 -10.05 8.06
C LEU A 174 -9.52 -8.87 7.10
N MET A 175 -8.84 -8.87 5.95
CA MET A 175 -8.99 -7.85 4.90
C MET A 175 -10.05 -8.21 3.86
N GLY A 176 -10.72 -9.36 3.98
CA GLY A 176 -11.76 -9.75 3.03
C GLY A 176 -11.22 -10.17 1.67
N TYR A 177 -10.07 -10.85 1.61
CA TYR A 177 -9.55 -11.44 0.37
C TYR A 177 -10.46 -12.58 -0.12
N PRO A 178 -10.92 -12.55 -1.38
CA PRO A 178 -12.05 -13.37 -1.85
C PRO A 178 -11.78 -14.87 -1.79
N VAL A 179 -10.53 -15.31 -1.95
CA VAL A 179 -10.13 -16.72 -1.90
C VAL A 179 -10.47 -17.42 -0.58
N TYR A 180 -10.70 -16.67 0.50
CA TYR A 180 -11.00 -17.20 1.84
C TYR A 180 -12.49 -17.16 2.20
N PHE A 181 -13.37 -16.70 1.31
CA PHE A 181 -14.79 -16.55 1.60
C PHE A 181 -15.63 -17.35 0.61
N ASN A 182 -16.57 -18.10 1.14
CA ASN A 182 -17.52 -18.84 0.31
C ASN A 182 -18.53 -17.88 -0.34
N LYS A 183 -19.22 -18.34 -1.40
CA LYS A 183 -20.24 -17.54 -2.10
C LYS A 183 -21.34 -17.01 -1.17
N SER A 184 -21.69 -17.76 -0.12
CA SER A 184 -22.66 -17.34 0.91
C SER A 184 -22.17 -16.18 1.77
N GLU A 185 -20.86 -15.93 1.84
CA GLU A 185 -20.22 -14.91 2.68
C GLU A 185 -19.81 -13.67 1.87
N MET A 186 -20.15 -13.60 0.58
CA MET A 186 -19.77 -12.52 -0.33
C MET A 186 -20.17 -11.14 0.19
N ASN A 187 -21.30 -11.03 0.91
CA ASN A 187 -21.73 -9.79 1.54
C ASN A 187 -20.78 -9.32 2.66
N LEU A 188 -20.28 -10.23 3.50
CA LEU A 188 -19.31 -9.91 4.55
C LEU A 188 -17.97 -9.51 3.92
N GLN A 189 -17.51 -10.32 2.97
CA GLN A 189 -16.30 -10.05 2.19
C GLN A 189 -16.35 -8.65 1.55
N LYS A 190 -17.44 -8.31 0.87
CA LYS A 190 -17.61 -7.01 0.21
C LYS A 190 -17.60 -5.84 1.19
N LYS A 191 -18.24 -5.98 2.36
CA LYS A 191 -18.22 -4.97 3.42
C LYS A 191 -16.81 -4.72 3.96
N LEU A 192 -16.02 -5.78 4.16
CA LEU A 192 -14.61 -5.67 4.57
C LEU A 192 -13.79 -4.93 3.52
N GLU A 193 -13.91 -5.33 2.25
CA GLU A 193 -13.20 -4.70 1.13
C GLU A 193 -13.54 -3.21 1.01
N THR A 194 -14.83 -2.85 1.08
CA THR A 194 -15.29 -1.46 1.02
C THR A 194 -14.76 -0.63 2.18
N LEU A 195 -14.81 -1.15 3.40
CA LEU A 195 -14.36 -0.42 4.59
C LEU A 195 -12.85 -0.26 4.65
N ILE A 196 -12.10 -1.30 4.28
CA ILE A 196 -10.64 -1.37 4.47
C ILE A 196 -9.90 -0.76 3.30
N ALA A 197 -10.29 -1.08 2.06
CA ALA A 197 -9.55 -0.72 0.85
C ALA A 197 -10.23 0.38 0.03
N GLY A 198 -11.54 0.53 0.16
CA GLY A 198 -12.32 1.48 -0.65
C GLY A 198 -11.82 2.91 -0.56
N GLN A 199 -11.62 3.42 0.66
CA GLN A 199 -11.16 4.79 0.89
C GLN A 199 -9.77 5.04 0.29
N MET A 200 -8.81 4.15 0.55
CA MET A 200 -7.43 4.31 0.08
C MET A 200 -7.37 4.32 -1.45
N LEU A 201 -8.08 3.40 -2.11
CA LEU A 201 -8.09 3.34 -3.58
C LEU A 201 -8.78 4.56 -4.18
N ASP A 202 -9.94 4.96 -3.65
CA ASP A 202 -10.70 6.12 -4.11
C ASP A 202 -9.86 7.41 -4.05
N GLU A 203 -9.19 7.65 -2.92
CA GLU A 203 -8.30 8.81 -2.79
C GLU A 203 -7.11 8.78 -3.76
N ILE A 204 -6.48 7.62 -3.97
CA ILE A 204 -5.37 7.49 -4.91
C ILE A 204 -5.85 7.75 -6.35
N LEU A 205 -6.99 7.17 -6.75
CA LEU A 205 -7.52 7.35 -8.10
C LEU A 205 -8.05 8.76 -8.35
N ASP A 206 -8.63 9.42 -7.34
CA ASP A 206 -9.08 10.81 -7.47
C ASP A 206 -7.94 11.72 -7.91
N ARG A 207 -6.70 11.49 -7.46
CA ARG A 207 -5.52 12.25 -7.91
C ARG A 207 -5.21 12.02 -9.38
N PHE A 208 -5.31 10.78 -9.88
CA PHE A 208 -5.12 10.49 -11.29
C PHE A 208 -6.22 11.07 -12.17
N VAL A 209 -7.47 10.99 -11.72
CA VAL A 209 -8.62 11.61 -12.40
C VAL A 209 -8.46 13.12 -12.47
N GLN A 210 -8.07 13.76 -11.37
CA GLN A 210 -7.79 15.20 -11.34
C GLN A 210 -6.69 15.58 -12.33
N ARG A 211 -5.56 14.84 -12.33
CA ARG A 211 -4.46 15.06 -13.27
C ARG A 211 -4.92 14.92 -14.72
N ALA A 212 -5.60 13.82 -15.06
CA ALA A 212 -6.08 13.55 -16.41
C ALA A 212 -7.10 14.60 -16.91
N ASN A 213 -8.01 15.06 -16.04
CA ASN A 213 -8.98 16.09 -16.38
C ASN A 213 -8.30 17.45 -16.63
N CYS A 214 -7.38 17.85 -15.75
CA CYS A 214 -6.68 19.13 -15.88
C CYS A 214 -5.79 19.20 -17.12
N GLU A 215 -5.29 18.06 -17.60
CA GLU A 215 -4.50 17.98 -18.82
C GLU A 215 -5.32 18.28 -20.09
N ILE A 216 -6.56 17.79 -20.15
CA ILE A 216 -7.38 17.85 -21.38
C ILE A 216 -8.25 19.08 -21.46
N TYR A 217 -8.89 19.47 -20.37
CA TYR A 217 -9.87 20.56 -20.42
C TYR A 217 -9.25 21.95 -20.29
N ASN A 218 -7.91 22.03 -20.17
CA ASN A 218 -7.10 23.24 -19.99
C ASN A 218 -7.83 24.37 -19.26
N PHE A 219 -8.36 24.06 -18.08
CA PHE A 219 -8.99 25.05 -17.24
C PHE A 219 -7.90 26.04 -16.78
N ASP A 220 -8.08 27.33 -17.07
CA ASP A 220 -7.34 28.42 -16.42
C ASP A 220 -7.80 28.53 -14.95
N ASP A 221 -7.48 27.49 -14.18
CA ASP A 221 -7.86 27.30 -12.79
C ASP A 221 -6.58 27.02 -11.97
N PRO A 222 -6.29 27.83 -10.93
CA PRO A 222 -5.17 27.59 -10.01
C PRO A 222 -5.15 26.16 -9.42
N TYR A 223 -6.31 25.51 -9.32
CA TYR A 223 -6.42 24.12 -8.93
C TYR A 223 -5.73 23.17 -9.93
N CYS A 224 -5.93 23.40 -11.23
CA CYS A 224 -5.29 22.63 -12.28
C CYS A 224 -3.80 22.91 -12.41
N ASP A 225 -3.33 24.11 -12.07
CA ASP A 225 -1.89 24.39 -11.99
C ASP A 225 -1.21 23.50 -10.94
N HIS A 226 -1.82 23.36 -9.77
CA HIS A 226 -1.29 22.48 -8.72
C HIS A 226 -1.31 21.01 -9.14
N ALA A 227 -2.43 20.53 -9.70
CA ALA A 227 -2.57 19.16 -10.17
C ALA A 227 -1.60 18.85 -11.32
N LYS A 228 -1.31 19.85 -12.19
CA LYS A 228 -0.33 19.73 -13.27
C LYS A 228 1.12 19.72 -12.76
N ALA A 229 1.42 20.55 -11.75
CA ALA A 229 2.76 20.62 -11.19
C ALA A 229 3.12 19.39 -10.34
N ARG A 230 2.13 18.77 -9.68
CA ARG A 230 2.31 17.58 -8.84
C ARG A 230 2.47 16.32 -9.70
N LYS A 231 3.65 15.69 -9.62
CA LYS A 231 4.01 14.52 -10.45
C LYS A 231 4.20 13.23 -9.65
N PHE A 232 4.44 13.34 -8.34
CA PHE A 232 4.69 12.20 -7.47
C PHE A 232 3.99 12.35 -6.12
N PHE A 233 3.29 11.29 -5.72
CA PHE A 233 2.71 11.12 -4.40
C PHE A 233 3.30 9.86 -3.74
N GLY A 234 4.04 10.04 -2.65
CA GLY A 234 4.57 8.94 -1.85
C GLY A 234 3.68 8.67 -0.64
N TYR A 235 3.35 7.40 -0.40
CA TYR A 235 2.65 6.94 0.80
C TYR A 235 3.54 5.95 1.57
N SER A 236 4.04 6.37 2.73
CA SER A 236 4.83 5.50 3.61
C SER A 236 3.95 4.94 4.73
N GLY A 237 3.47 3.72 4.50
CA GLY A 237 2.61 2.99 5.43
C GLY A 237 3.27 1.70 5.94
N HIS A 238 2.52 0.60 5.83
CA HIS A 238 2.86 -0.70 6.39
C HIS A 238 2.68 -1.81 5.34
N ASP A 239 3.13 -3.02 5.65
CA ASP A 239 2.81 -4.23 4.87
C ASP A 239 1.30 -4.37 4.65
N ILE A 240 0.50 -4.18 5.68
CA ILE A 240 -0.95 -4.12 5.64
C ILE A 240 -1.48 -3.01 4.72
N SER A 241 -0.77 -1.90 4.54
CA SER A 241 -1.17 -0.85 3.58
C SER A 241 -1.00 -1.34 2.14
N LEU A 242 0.07 -2.09 1.86
CA LEU A 242 0.26 -2.74 0.55
C LEU A 242 -0.81 -3.82 0.31
N MET A 243 -1.08 -4.67 1.30
CA MET A 243 -2.17 -5.65 1.21
C MET A 243 -3.53 -4.97 0.98
N THR A 244 -3.81 -3.86 1.68
CA THR A 244 -5.03 -3.09 1.49
C THR A 244 -5.17 -2.56 0.06
N ILE A 245 -4.13 -1.96 -0.51
CA ILE A 245 -4.22 -1.45 -1.89
C ILE A 245 -4.26 -2.58 -2.92
N PHE A 246 -3.54 -3.70 -2.71
CA PHE A 246 -3.67 -4.89 -3.56
C PHE A 246 -5.11 -5.41 -3.54
N ARG A 247 -5.72 -5.52 -2.36
CA ARG A 247 -7.13 -5.90 -2.24
C ARG A 247 -8.03 -4.91 -2.98
N GLY A 248 -7.81 -3.60 -2.81
CA GLY A 248 -8.58 -2.56 -3.49
C GLY A 248 -8.50 -2.69 -5.01
N LEU A 249 -7.29 -2.87 -5.55
CA LEU A 249 -7.05 -3.04 -6.99
C LEU A 249 -7.73 -4.32 -7.54
N GLY A 250 -7.93 -5.33 -6.70
CA GLY A 250 -8.64 -6.57 -7.05
C GLY A 250 -7.74 -7.78 -7.20
N PHE A 251 -6.58 -7.80 -6.55
CA PHE A 251 -5.78 -9.01 -6.43
C PHE A 251 -6.43 -10.02 -5.48
N ASP A 252 -6.28 -11.30 -5.79
CA ASP A 252 -6.74 -12.41 -4.94
C ASP A 252 -5.73 -12.78 -3.85
N GLN A 253 -4.48 -12.29 -3.95
CA GLN A 253 -3.40 -12.61 -3.04
C GLN A 253 -2.84 -11.36 -2.33
N SER A 254 -2.27 -11.57 -1.14
CA SER A 254 -1.82 -10.51 -0.24
C SER A 254 -0.59 -9.73 -0.67
N ASN A 255 0.23 -10.27 -1.58
CA ASN A 255 1.49 -9.66 -2.01
C ASN A 255 1.58 -9.57 -3.54
N GLY A 256 0.54 -8.99 -4.16
CA GLY A 256 0.36 -8.97 -5.60
C GLY A 256 -0.21 -10.31 -6.08
N ASP A 257 0.60 -11.12 -6.76
CA ASP A 257 0.23 -12.43 -7.28
C ASP A 257 0.66 -13.61 -6.39
N GLU A 258 1.22 -13.32 -5.21
CA GLU A 258 1.70 -14.32 -4.25
C GLU A 258 1.05 -14.17 -2.87
N GLN A 259 0.90 -15.30 -2.17
CA GLN A 259 0.36 -15.35 -0.81
C GLN A 259 1.48 -15.34 0.24
N THR A 260 2.10 -14.19 0.43
CA THR A 260 3.21 -13.97 1.36
C THR A 260 3.09 -12.59 2.02
N LEU A 261 3.96 -12.26 2.97
CA LEU A 261 4.05 -10.89 3.47
C LEU A 261 4.81 -10.00 2.46
N PRO A 262 4.36 -8.75 2.23
CA PRO A 262 5.19 -7.75 1.58
C PRO A 262 6.55 -7.61 2.27
N GLY A 263 7.62 -7.62 1.49
CA GLY A 263 8.99 -7.50 2.01
C GLY A 263 9.31 -6.12 2.57
N TYR A 264 10.31 -6.01 3.45
CA TYR A 264 10.76 -4.71 3.93
C TYR A 264 11.26 -3.83 2.78
N GLY A 265 10.77 -2.59 2.72
CA GLY A 265 11.11 -1.66 1.65
C GLY A 265 10.50 -2.01 0.30
N SER A 266 9.56 -2.97 0.22
CA SER A 266 8.81 -3.20 -1.01
C SER A 266 7.96 -1.98 -1.36
N CYS A 267 7.71 -1.79 -2.65
CA CYS A 267 7.06 -0.59 -3.18
C CYS A 267 6.11 -0.95 -4.32
N LEU A 268 4.83 -0.63 -4.15
CA LEU A 268 3.83 -0.64 -5.22
C LEU A 268 3.79 0.76 -5.86
N MET A 269 3.96 0.81 -7.17
CA MET A 269 3.92 2.02 -7.98
C MET A 269 2.71 1.94 -8.89
N LEU A 270 1.90 3.00 -8.89
CA LEU A 270 0.81 3.20 -9.84
C LEU A 270 1.23 4.36 -10.73
N GLU A 271 1.33 4.13 -12.03
CA GLU A 271 1.76 5.14 -12.99
C GLU A 271 0.63 5.48 -13.95
N LEU A 272 0.32 6.76 -14.09
CA LEU A 272 -0.63 7.25 -15.09
C LEU A 272 0.12 7.52 -16.40
N TRP A 273 -0.35 6.91 -17.46
CA TRP A 273 0.19 7.04 -18.82
C TRP A 273 -0.91 7.53 -19.77
N GLN A 274 -0.52 8.28 -20.78
CA GLN A 274 -1.40 8.65 -21.88
C GLN A 274 -1.23 7.63 -23.02
N ASN A 275 -2.32 7.30 -23.72
CA ASN A 275 -2.28 6.45 -24.91
C ASN A 275 -1.65 7.22 -26.08
N ASP A 276 -0.73 6.58 -26.80
CA ASP A 276 -0.10 7.13 -28.01
C ASP A 276 -1.12 7.32 -29.16
N ASP A 277 -2.13 6.46 -29.22
CA ASP A 277 -3.27 6.55 -30.15
C ASP A 277 -4.31 7.56 -29.62
N PHE A 278 -3.89 8.82 -29.48
CA PHE A 278 -4.78 9.90 -29.10
C PHE A 278 -5.80 10.11 -30.21
N ASP A 279 -6.97 9.49 -30.07
CA ASP A 279 -8.13 9.91 -30.84
C ASP A 279 -8.58 11.27 -30.32
N GLU A 280 -8.17 12.33 -31.02
CA GLU A 280 -8.59 13.72 -30.73
C GLU A 280 -10.11 13.87 -30.70
N SER A 281 -10.87 12.93 -31.27
CA SER A 281 -12.33 12.91 -31.22
C SER A 281 -12.90 12.32 -29.92
N SER A 282 -12.11 11.58 -29.13
CA SER A 282 -12.52 11.07 -27.83
C SER A 282 -12.44 12.17 -26.77
N THR A 283 -13.57 12.77 -26.43
CA THR A 283 -13.66 13.84 -25.42
C THR A 283 -13.53 13.37 -23.97
N SER A 284 -13.25 12.08 -23.74
CA SER A 284 -13.16 11.47 -22.41
C SER A 284 -11.71 11.29 -21.95
N SER A 285 -11.30 12.13 -21.00
CA SER A 285 -10.00 12.05 -20.31
C SER A 285 -9.69 10.68 -19.72
N LEU A 286 -10.71 10.00 -19.20
CA LEU A 286 -10.60 8.68 -18.60
C LEU A 286 -10.29 7.56 -19.61
N ARG A 287 -10.56 7.79 -20.90
CA ARG A 287 -10.31 6.82 -21.98
C ARG A 287 -8.98 7.04 -22.70
N GLN A 288 -8.43 8.25 -22.58
CA GLN A 288 -7.12 8.58 -23.15
C GLN A 288 -5.96 8.20 -22.23
N HIS A 289 -6.24 7.83 -20.98
CA HIS A 289 -5.22 7.44 -20.00
C HIS A 289 -5.38 5.99 -19.56
N TYR A 290 -4.27 5.39 -19.13
CA TYR A 290 -4.21 4.06 -18.54
C TYR A 290 -3.24 4.04 -17.35
N LEU A 291 -3.43 3.07 -16.46
CA LEU A 291 -2.53 2.82 -15.34
C LEU A 291 -1.59 1.64 -15.62
N LYS A 292 -0.33 1.77 -15.23
CA LYS A 292 0.57 0.64 -14.99
C LYS A 292 0.68 0.38 -13.49
N ILE A 293 0.57 -0.89 -13.11
CA ILE A 293 0.65 -1.35 -11.73
C ILE A 293 1.97 -2.12 -11.59
N LEU A 294 2.98 -1.47 -11.03
CA LEU A 294 4.33 -2.00 -10.96
C LEU A 294 4.70 -2.32 -9.52
N TYR A 295 5.37 -3.45 -9.29
CA TYR A 295 5.72 -3.87 -7.95
C TYR A 295 7.20 -4.22 -7.83
N MET A 296 7.86 -3.56 -6.88
CA MET A 296 9.23 -3.86 -6.47
C MET A 296 9.18 -4.59 -5.12
N LYS A 297 9.43 -5.90 -5.14
CA LYS A 297 9.38 -6.75 -3.93
C LYS A 297 10.55 -6.52 -2.98
N ASP A 298 11.72 -6.22 -3.56
CA ASP A 298 12.96 -5.97 -2.83
C ASP A 298 13.75 -4.84 -3.50
N PRO A 299 13.98 -3.72 -2.78
CA PRO A 299 14.71 -2.58 -3.34
C PRO A 299 16.19 -2.87 -3.62
N ILE A 300 16.78 -3.90 -2.99
CA ILE A 300 18.17 -4.30 -3.24
C ILE A 300 18.29 -4.89 -4.64
N SER A 301 17.39 -5.81 -5.02
CA SER A 301 17.34 -6.36 -6.37
C SER A 301 17.06 -5.29 -7.45
N GLY A 302 16.28 -4.25 -7.09
CA GLY A 302 15.81 -3.23 -8.02
C GLY A 302 14.86 -3.75 -9.11
N ILE A 303 14.44 -5.01 -9.03
CA ILE A 303 13.56 -5.64 -10.02
C ILE A 303 12.16 -5.06 -9.88
N ILE A 304 11.63 -4.55 -11.00
CA ILE A 304 10.26 -4.03 -11.10
C ILE A 304 9.45 -5.00 -11.95
N THR A 305 8.43 -5.61 -11.34
CA THR A 305 7.49 -6.49 -12.03
C THR A 305 6.24 -5.72 -12.44
N ASP A 306 5.82 -5.85 -13.69
CA ASP A 306 4.54 -5.31 -14.15
C ASP A 306 3.40 -6.29 -13.82
N LEU A 307 2.51 -5.88 -12.93
CA LEU A 307 1.35 -6.65 -12.48
C LEU A 307 0.04 -6.23 -13.18
N THR A 308 0.09 -5.29 -14.13
CA THR A 308 -1.10 -4.71 -14.76
C THR A 308 -2.00 -5.78 -15.38
N SER A 309 -1.41 -6.76 -16.07
CA SER A 309 -2.16 -7.85 -16.73
C SER A 309 -2.71 -8.90 -15.77
N LYS A 310 -2.35 -8.85 -14.48
CA LYS A 310 -2.85 -9.77 -13.45
C LYS A 310 -4.21 -9.33 -12.89
N LEU A 311 -4.60 -8.08 -13.11
CA LEU A 311 -5.87 -7.54 -12.65
C LEU A 311 -6.98 -7.89 -13.62
N ALA A 312 -8.03 -8.56 -13.14
CA ALA A 312 -9.17 -8.99 -13.96
C ALA A 312 -9.90 -7.83 -14.68
N VAL A 313 -9.86 -6.64 -14.08
CA VAL A 313 -10.47 -5.41 -14.63
C VAL A 313 -9.68 -4.82 -15.80
N CYS A 314 -8.41 -5.19 -15.97
CA CYS A 314 -7.56 -4.65 -17.05
C CYS A 314 -7.66 -5.57 -18.29
N SER A 315 -8.53 -5.20 -19.24
CA SER A 315 -8.73 -5.99 -20.47
C SER A 315 -7.53 -5.90 -21.43
N LYS A 316 -7.13 -7.03 -22.07
CA LYS A 316 -6.13 -7.09 -23.15
C LYS A 316 -4.78 -6.39 -22.86
N GLY A 317 -4.35 -6.32 -21.60
CA GLY A 317 -3.04 -5.77 -21.23
C GLY A 317 -2.97 -4.24 -21.12
N LYS A 318 -4.07 -3.51 -21.29
CA LYS A 318 -4.16 -2.08 -20.95
C LYS A 318 -5.18 -1.91 -19.84
N CYS A 319 -4.80 -1.22 -18.77
CA CYS A 319 -5.73 -0.90 -17.68
C CYS A 319 -6.21 0.53 -17.82
N SER A 320 -7.35 0.75 -18.48
CA SER A 320 -7.82 2.13 -18.68
C SER A 320 -8.10 2.81 -17.34
N LEU A 321 -7.91 4.13 -17.29
CA LEU A 321 -8.24 4.90 -16.09
C LEU A 321 -9.74 4.76 -15.77
N ASN A 322 -10.59 4.65 -16.79
CA ASN A 322 -12.03 4.39 -16.61
C ASN A 322 -12.31 3.07 -15.87
N ASP A 323 -11.68 1.96 -16.28
CA ASP A 323 -11.91 0.66 -15.65
C ASP A 323 -11.50 0.69 -14.16
N MET A 324 -10.41 1.40 -13.86
CA MET A 324 -9.95 1.61 -12.49
C MET A 324 -10.90 2.50 -11.68
N VAL A 325 -11.46 3.55 -12.29
CA VAL A 325 -12.48 4.40 -11.65
C VAL A 325 -13.75 3.60 -11.34
N GLU A 326 -14.21 2.75 -12.27
CA GLU A 326 -15.35 1.86 -12.03
C GLU A 326 -15.06 0.87 -10.90
N ARG A 327 -13.84 0.33 -10.86
CA ARG A 327 -13.37 -0.52 -9.76
C ARG A 327 -13.43 0.21 -8.42
N ALA A 328 -12.87 1.41 -8.30
CA ALA A 328 -12.90 2.17 -7.06
C ALA A 328 -14.32 2.54 -6.64
N ARG A 329 -15.16 3.01 -7.58
CA ARG A 329 -16.58 3.28 -7.31
C ARG A 329 -17.32 2.06 -6.77
N SER A 330 -17.01 0.85 -7.26
CA SER A 330 -17.64 -0.38 -6.80
C SER A 330 -17.34 -0.74 -5.34
N ILE A 331 -16.29 -0.16 -4.75
CA ILE A 331 -15.87 -0.41 -3.35
C ILE A 331 -15.81 0.88 -2.52
N LYS A 332 -16.20 2.03 -3.05
CA LYS A 332 -16.18 3.31 -2.33
C LYS A 332 -17.14 3.25 -1.14
N PRO A 333 -16.71 3.60 0.08
CA PRO A 333 -17.60 3.62 1.24
C PRO A 333 -18.65 4.74 1.10
N VAL A 334 -19.92 4.39 1.29
CA VAL A 334 -21.05 5.33 1.34
C VAL A 334 -21.90 5.00 2.58
N PRO A 335 -21.98 5.89 3.60
CA PRO A 335 -21.28 7.17 3.72
C PRO A 335 -19.75 7.02 3.84
N HIS A 336 -19.03 8.14 3.83
CA HIS A 336 -17.57 8.18 3.95
C HIS A 336 -17.07 7.40 5.18
N VAL A 337 -15.89 6.80 5.11
CA VAL A 337 -15.35 5.93 6.19
C VAL A 337 -15.31 6.61 7.56
N LYS A 338 -15.08 7.92 7.59
CA LYS A 338 -15.16 8.75 8.81
C LYS A 338 -16.51 8.61 9.51
N GLU A 339 -17.61 8.67 8.76
CA GLU A 339 -18.97 8.53 9.31
C GLU A 339 -19.23 7.08 9.71
N LEU A 340 -18.83 6.11 8.87
CA LEU A 340 -18.93 4.68 9.18
C LEU A 340 -18.23 4.31 10.50
N CYS A 341 -17.10 4.94 10.79
CA CYS A 341 -16.31 4.70 11.99
C CYS A 341 -16.72 5.58 13.18
N GLN A 342 -17.70 6.48 13.03
CA GLN A 342 -18.29 7.28 14.11
C GLN A 342 -19.67 6.79 14.52
N MET A 343 -20.38 6.09 13.62
CA MET A 343 -21.64 5.43 13.96
C MET A 343 -21.38 4.29 14.95
N HIS A 344 -21.99 4.40 16.14
CA HIS A 344 -21.83 3.53 17.32
C HIS A 344 -20.61 3.82 18.21
N SER A 345 -20.55 5.04 18.75
CA SER A 345 -20.02 5.27 20.10
C SER A 345 -21.16 5.30 21.11
#